data_AF-B0CC13-F1
#
_entry.id   AF-B0CC13-F1
#
_cell.length_a   1.000
_cell.length_b   1.000
_cell.length_c   1.000
_cell.angle_alpha   90.00
_cell.angle_beta   90.00
_cell.angle_gamma   90.00
#
_symmetry.space_group_name_H-M   'P 1'
#
loop_
_entity.id
_entity.type
_entity.pdbx_description
1 polymer ?
#
loop_
_entity_poly.entity_id
_entity_poly.type
_entity_poly.pdbx_seq_one_letter_code
_entity_poly.pdbx_strand_id
1 'polypeptide(L)'
;MTSSLASQPLGSLLGRFYRFLRRPFYTVNVPSQTQPLRDILRLYALALVLVLPLAIMVGLLAEKLSSSHAITEMADQPLLIFTMAVIIAPPLEEVLFRLPLRYTPINLTLPLFLWVLIILGTLASAKIVSAVSMLPLLCLAFLGCVFLRVWLKEKMSAQPIHKHYEKWIGWFFYGSTIIFGLIHIPNYQLINDSALLLAPLLVTPQVLLGVFFAFVRLRYGFWWGVFTHAFHNGLLVGQMLLYRMFSSTSTSTEVDKITINQKLITVIFSLSQIAFLLLCLFIVVRMVHEWRAEGQVSQASS
;
A
#
# COMPACT_ATOMS: atom_id res chain seq x y z
N MET A 1 34.31 8.59 15.47
CA MET A 1 33.78 9.78 14.76
C MET A 1 32.29 9.81 14.96
N THR A 2 31.81 10.94 15.46
CA THR A 2 30.52 11.16 16.12
C THR A 2 29.33 10.70 15.27
N SER A 3 28.57 9.74 15.80
CA SER A 3 27.24 9.41 15.29
C SER A 3 26.35 10.63 15.49
N SER A 4 26.15 11.43 14.45
CA SER A 4 25.10 12.44 14.48
C SER A 4 23.80 11.68 14.71
N LEU A 5 23.20 11.86 15.89
CA LEU A 5 21.76 11.68 16.07
C LEU A 5 21.12 12.45 14.93
N ALA A 6 20.70 11.75 13.87
CA ALA A 6 20.01 12.36 12.76
C ALA A 6 18.68 12.84 13.33
N SER A 7 18.67 14.08 13.79
CA SER A 7 17.48 14.76 14.26
C SER A 7 16.42 14.63 13.19
N GLN A 8 15.17 14.43 13.64
CA GLN A 8 14.00 14.51 12.77
C GLN A 8 14.17 15.70 11.83
N PRO A 9 13.99 15.55 10.50
CA PRO A 9 14.12 16.69 9.62
C PRO A 9 13.17 17.78 10.11
N LEU A 10 13.69 18.98 10.35
CA LEU A 10 12.95 20.12 10.89
C LEU A 10 11.68 20.36 10.05
N GLY A 11 10.59 20.76 10.72
CA GLY A 11 9.32 21.12 10.09
C GLY A 11 8.12 20.22 10.44
N SER A 12 6.94 20.63 9.99
CA SER A 12 5.66 19.93 10.14
C SER A 12 5.66 18.57 9.43
N LEU A 13 4.76 17.67 9.85
CA LEU A 13 4.64 16.35 9.23
C LEU A 13 4.30 16.43 7.74
N LEU A 14 3.36 17.31 7.37
CA LEU A 14 3.00 17.53 5.98
C LEU A 14 4.15 18.15 5.17
N GLY A 15 4.89 19.10 5.75
CA GLY A 15 6.08 19.67 5.12
C GLY A 15 7.18 18.65 4.87
N ARG A 16 7.44 17.76 5.84
CA ARG A 16 8.38 16.63 5.68
C ARG A 16 7.94 15.68 4.57
N PHE A 17 6.65 15.33 4.54
CA PHE A 17 6.08 14.46 3.51
C PHE A 17 6.21 15.11 2.12
N TYR A 18 5.78 16.36 1.96
CA TYR A 18 5.87 17.12 0.71
C TYR A 18 7.31 17.25 0.20
N ARG A 19 8.27 17.63 1.06
CA ARG A 19 9.69 17.72 0.68
C ARG A 19 10.22 16.38 0.19
N PHE A 20 9.86 15.29 0.87
CA PHE A 20 10.22 13.95 0.45
C PHE A 20 9.62 13.60 -0.91
N LEU A 21 8.36 13.92 -1.16
CA LEU A 21 7.71 13.70 -2.46
C LEU A 21 8.31 14.54 -3.60
N ARG A 22 9.04 15.62 -3.32
CA ARG A 22 9.77 16.36 -4.36
C ARG A 22 11.18 15.83 -4.58
N ARG A 23 11.81 15.36 -3.51
CA ARG A 23 13.17 14.83 -3.55
C ARG A 23 13.30 13.70 -2.55
N PRO A 24 12.95 12.46 -2.95
CA PRO A 24 13.15 11.30 -2.11
C PRO A 24 14.63 11.17 -1.76
N PHE A 25 14.92 10.79 -0.52
CA PHE A 25 16.30 10.59 -0.07
C PHE A 25 16.43 9.29 0.68
N TYR A 26 17.61 8.68 0.54
CA TYR A 26 17.92 7.37 1.07
C TYR A 26 18.65 7.52 2.41
N THR A 27 18.22 6.75 3.42
CA THR A 27 18.98 6.59 4.66
C THR A 27 19.26 5.11 4.91
N VAL A 28 20.53 4.79 5.19
CA VAL A 28 20.98 3.43 5.49
C VAL A 28 20.17 2.85 6.65
N ASN A 29 20.08 3.61 7.74
CA ASN A 29 19.26 3.28 8.90
C ASN A 29 17.99 4.13 8.95
N VAL A 30 16.92 3.57 9.50
CA VAL A 30 15.69 4.33 9.79
C VAL A 30 16.02 5.32 10.93
N PRO A 31 15.76 6.62 10.77
CA PRO A 31 15.93 7.57 11.86
C PRO A 31 14.99 7.26 13.01
N SER A 32 15.42 7.43 14.25
CA SER A 32 14.56 7.23 15.43
C SER A 32 13.33 8.15 15.37
N GLN A 33 12.16 7.58 15.61
CA GLN A 33 10.87 8.28 15.59
C GLN A 33 10.33 8.41 17.00
N THR A 34 9.97 9.62 17.42
CA THR A 34 9.46 9.88 18.77
C THR A 34 7.99 9.46 18.92
N GLN A 35 7.17 9.67 17.87
CA GLN A 35 5.73 9.37 17.89
C GLN A 35 5.28 8.72 16.57
N PRO A 36 5.82 7.53 16.21
CA PRO A 36 5.57 6.90 14.92
C PRO A 36 4.09 6.65 14.65
N LEU A 37 3.35 6.13 15.64
CA LEU A 37 1.92 5.84 15.50
C LEU A 37 1.11 7.12 15.20
N ARG A 38 1.38 8.22 15.92
CA ARG A 38 0.69 9.49 15.71
C ARG A 38 0.91 10.01 14.30
N ASP A 39 2.16 10.03 13.86
CA ASP A 39 2.51 10.51 12.53
C ASP A 39 1.88 9.65 11.43
N ILE A 40 1.93 8.32 11.58
CA ILE A 40 1.35 7.38 10.62
C ILE A 40 -0.17 7.54 10.54
N LEU A 41 -0.87 7.67 11.67
CA LEU A 41 -2.33 7.88 11.66
C LEU A 41 -2.71 9.21 11.00
N ARG A 42 -1.92 10.28 11.22
CA ARG A 42 -2.13 11.58 10.56
C ARG A 42 -1.87 11.51 9.06
N LEU A 43 -0.80 10.83 8.64
CA LEU A 43 -0.52 10.57 7.23
C LEU A 43 -1.59 9.68 6.58
N TYR A 44 -2.12 8.71 7.31
CA TYR A 44 -3.20 7.87 6.83
C TYR A 44 -4.51 8.66 6.67
N ALA A 45 -4.83 9.58 7.59
CA ALA A 45 -5.95 10.51 7.42
C ALA A 45 -5.79 11.36 6.16
N LEU A 46 -4.58 11.86 5.89
CA LEU A 46 -4.26 12.55 4.63
C LEU A 46 -4.44 11.63 3.41
N ALA A 47 -3.94 10.39 3.47
CA ALA A 47 -4.10 9.42 2.41
C ALA A 47 -5.58 9.16 2.13
N LEU A 48 -6.40 8.93 3.16
CA LEU A 48 -7.84 8.71 3.01
C LEU A 48 -8.54 9.90 2.37
N VAL A 49 -8.28 11.13 2.84
CA VAL A 49 -8.92 12.34 2.29
C VAL A 49 -8.58 12.54 0.80
N LEU A 50 -7.37 12.18 0.37
CA LEU A 50 -6.95 12.30 -1.02
C LEU A 50 -7.43 11.13 -1.90
N VAL A 51 -7.36 9.90 -1.38
CA VAL A 51 -7.61 8.68 -2.15
C VAL A 51 -9.10 8.36 -2.22
N LEU A 52 -9.88 8.62 -1.17
CA LEU A 52 -11.28 8.21 -1.13
C LEU A 52 -12.14 8.83 -2.24
N PRO A 53 -12.07 10.14 -2.54
CA PRO A 53 -12.83 10.73 -3.65
C PRO A 53 -12.45 10.10 -5.00
N LEU A 54 -11.17 9.82 -5.19
CA LEU A 54 -10.65 9.19 -6.40
C LEU A 54 -11.12 7.74 -6.51
N ALA A 55 -11.10 6.98 -5.41
CA ALA A 55 -11.59 5.61 -5.37
C ALA A 55 -13.09 5.53 -5.68
N ILE A 56 -13.89 6.46 -5.14
CA ILE A 56 -15.33 6.57 -5.47
C ILE A 56 -15.51 6.89 -6.95
N MET A 57 -14.78 7.88 -7.48
CA MET A 57 -14.84 8.25 -8.90
C MET A 57 -14.48 7.07 -9.82
N VAL A 58 -13.40 6.35 -9.50
CA VAL A 58 -12.97 5.15 -10.22
C VAL A 58 -14.01 4.04 -10.12
N GLY A 59 -14.62 3.82 -8.94
CA GLY A 59 -15.68 2.83 -8.75
C GLY A 59 -16.92 3.12 -9.60
N LEU A 60 -17.38 4.38 -9.61
CA LEU A 60 -18.51 4.82 -10.45
C LEU A 60 -18.20 4.70 -11.94
N LEU A 61 -16.97 4.97 -12.35
CA LEU A 61 -16.52 4.77 -13.73
C LEU A 61 -16.51 3.28 -14.10
N ALA A 62 -15.98 2.43 -13.23
CA ALA A 62 -15.92 0.99 -13.42
C ALA A 62 -17.31 0.36 -13.55
N GLU A 63 -18.28 0.81 -12.74
CA GLU A 63 -19.68 0.37 -12.84
C GLU A 63 -20.31 0.74 -14.19
N LYS A 64 -20.12 1.98 -14.64
CA LYS A 64 -20.59 2.43 -15.97
C LYS A 64 -19.98 1.67 -17.14
N LEU A 65 -18.78 1.14 -16.96
CA LEU A 65 -18.08 0.33 -17.96
C LEU A 65 -18.48 -1.16 -17.91
N SER A 66 -19.47 -1.53 -17.08
CA SER A 66 -19.90 -2.92 -16.85
C SER A 66 -18.77 -3.86 -16.41
N SER A 67 -17.70 -3.31 -15.83
CA SER A 67 -16.66 -4.14 -15.24
C SER A 67 -17.14 -4.68 -13.90
N SER A 68 -17.18 -6.00 -13.74
CA SER A 68 -17.36 -6.57 -12.41
C SER A 68 -16.08 -6.35 -11.60
N HIS A 69 -16.24 -5.97 -10.33
CA HIS A 69 -15.13 -5.95 -9.38
C HIS A 69 -14.95 -7.37 -8.84
N ALA A 70 -13.77 -7.95 -9.00
CA ALA A 70 -13.47 -9.33 -8.58
C ALA A 70 -13.85 -9.62 -7.10
N ILE A 71 -13.75 -8.60 -6.23
CA ILE A 71 -14.13 -8.69 -4.82
C ILE A 71 -15.63 -8.97 -4.63
N THR A 72 -16.48 -8.50 -5.54
CA THR A 72 -17.93 -8.70 -5.45
C THR A 72 -18.36 -10.11 -5.81
N GLU A 73 -17.59 -10.78 -6.68
CA GLU A 73 -17.77 -12.18 -7.09
C GLU A 73 -17.18 -13.16 -6.08
N MET A 74 -16.08 -12.81 -5.41
CA MET A 74 -15.44 -13.67 -4.39
C MET A 74 -16.17 -13.69 -3.03
N ALA A 75 -17.26 -12.94 -2.89
CA ALA A 75 -17.89 -12.63 -1.62
C ALA A 75 -18.57 -13.80 -0.90
N ASP A 76 -18.63 -14.98 -1.52
CA ASP A 76 -19.20 -16.19 -0.94
C ASP A 76 -18.31 -16.78 0.17
N GLN A 77 -17.07 -16.29 0.33
CA GLN A 77 -16.14 -16.72 1.39
C GLN A 77 -15.52 -15.52 2.12
N PRO A 78 -16.30 -14.79 2.94
CA PRO A 78 -15.88 -13.53 3.56
C PRO A 78 -14.63 -13.69 4.44
N LEU A 79 -14.52 -14.79 5.19
CA LEU A 79 -13.35 -15.05 6.03
C LEU A 79 -12.08 -15.30 5.21
N LEU A 80 -12.19 -15.97 4.06
CA LEU A 80 -11.06 -16.20 3.17
C LEU A 80 -10.59 -14.88 2.56
N ILE A 81 -11.51 -14.05 2.06
CA ILE A 81 -11.18 -12.71 1.53
C ILE A 81 -10.51 -11.87 2.61
N PHE A 82 -11.06 -11.82 3.82
CA PHE A 82 -10.48 -11.05 4.92
C PHE A 82 -9.05 -11.53 5.22
N THR A 83 -8.86 -12.84 5.36
CA THR A 83 -7.53 -13.41 5.65
C THR A 83 -6.54 -13.10 4.54
N MET A 84 -6.93 -13.27 3.27
CA MET A 84 -6.08 -12.98 2.14
C MET A 84 -5.75 -11.50 2.03
N ALA A 85 -6.75 -10.62 2.03
CA ALA A 85 -6.57 -9.19 1.80
C ALA A 85 -5.95 -8.44 3.00
N VAL A 86 -6.25 -8.85 4.23
CA VAL A 86 -5.85 -8.11 5.44
C VAL A 86 -4.62 -8.71 6.11
N ILE A 87 -4.44 -10.04 6.03
CA ILE A 87 -3.38 -10.73 6.78
C ILE A 87 -2.25 -11.18 5.85
N ILE A 88 -2.56 -11.78 4.69
CA ILE A 88 -1.55 -12.41 3.82
C ILE A 88 -0.99 -11.44 2.78
N ALA A 89 -1.85 -10.71 2.08
CA ALA A 89 -1.45 -9.81 1.00
C ALA A 89 -0.54 -8.66 1.48
N PRO A 90 -0.84 -7.95 2.60
CA PRO A 90 -0.01 -6.82 3.02
C PRO A 90 1.46 -7.16 3.26
N PRO A 91 1.84 -8.20 4.04
CA PRO A 91 3.25 -8.54 4.18
C PRO A 91 3.88 -9.01 2.87
N LEU A 92 3.16 -9.77 2.02
CA LEU A 92 3.69 -10.24 0.74
C LEU A 92 4.00 -9.07 -0.21
N GLU A 93 3.05 -8.14 -0.34
CA GLU A 93 3.19 -6.96 -1.18
C GLU A 93 4.26 -6.01 -0.63
N GLU A 94 4.32 -5.79 0.68
CA GLU A 94 5.40 -5.01 1.28
C GLU A 94 6.77 -5.66 1.05
N VAL A 95 6.88 -7.00 1.07
CA VAL A 95 8.12 -7.69 0.67
C VAL A 95 8.46 -7.39 -0.79
N LEU A 96 7.52 -7.57 -1.72
CA LEU A 96 7.74 -7.41 -3.16
C LEU A 96 8.12 -5.99 -3.57
N PHE A 97 7.42 -5.00 -3.02
CA PHE A 97 7.50 -3.61 -3.49
C PHE A 97 8.36 -2.73 -2.58
N ARG A 98 8.37 -2.97 -1.26
CA ARG A 98 8.92 -2.01 -0.27
C ARG A 98 10.20 -2.50 0.37
N LEU A 99 10.43 -3.81 0.41
CA LEU A 99 11.70 -4.36 0.86
C LEU A 99 12.88 -3.89 -0.01
N PRO A 100 12.80 -3.89 -1.36
CA PRO A 100 13.86 -3.40 -2.24
C PRO A 100 14.22 -1.94 -2.06
N LEU A 101 13.36 -1.11 -1.46
CA LEU A 101 13.62 0.33 -1.28
C LEU A 101 14.79 0.62 -0.31
N ARG A 102 15.20 -0.38 0.47
CA ARG A 102 16.38 -0.27 1.33
C ARG A 102 17.31 -1.45 1.14
N TYR A 103 18.52 -1.17 0.66
CA TYR A 103 19.52 -2.20 0.46
C TYR A 103 19.87 -2.97 1.74
N THR A 104 19.68 -4.27 1.67
CA THR A 104 20.44 -5.33 2.34
C THR A 104 20.48 -6.51 1.35
N PRO A 105 21.40 -7.48 1.47
CA PRO A 105 21.42 -8.64 0.58
C PRO A 105 20.07 -9.37 0.53
N ILE A 106 19.40 -9.54 1.68
CA ILE A 106 18.08 -10.19 1.74
C ILE A 106 16.95 -9.32 1.17
N ASN A 107 17.02 -8.00 1.37
CA ASN A 107 16.03 -7.07 0.86
C ASN A 107 16.04 -6.97 -0.67
N LEU A 108 17.11 -7.44 -1.32
CA LEU A 108 17.20 -7.55 -2.77
C LEU A 108 16.79 -8.95 -3.26
N THR A 109 17.34 -10.02 -2.63
CA THR A 109 17.17 -11.38 -3.17
C THR A 109 15.81 -12.01 -2.85
N LEU A 110 15.20 -11.70 -1.70
CA LEU A 110 13.87 -12.20 -1.36
C LEU A 110 12.79 -11.71 -2.34
N PRO A 111 12.62 -10.38 -2.57
CA PRO A 111 11.64 -9.90 -3.55
C PRO A 111 11.96 -10.37 -4.96
N LEU A 112 13.25 -10.48 -5.33
CA LEU A 112 13.65 -11.05 -6.62
C LEU A 112 13.12 -12.47 -6.80
N PHE A 113 13.32 -13.34 -5.80
CA PHE A 113 12.81 -14.71 -5.84
C PHE A 113 11.28 -14.75 -5.94
N LEU A 114 10.57 -13.92 -5.19
CA LEU A 114 9.10 -13.86 -5.23
C LEU A 114 8.58 -13.33 -6.58
N TRP A 115 9.25 -12.35 -7.19
CA TRP A 115 8.92 -11.91 -8.55
C TRP A 115 9.13 -13.02 -9.57
N VAL A 116 10.21 -13.80 -9.46
CA VAL A 116 10.43 -14.96 -10.33
C VAL A 116 9.31 -16.00 -10.14
N LEU A 117 8.88 -16.26 -8.91
CA LEU A 117 7.74 -17.15 -8.63
C LEU A 117 6.45 -16.65 -9.32
N ILE A 118 6.13 -15.36 -9.19
CA ILE A 118 4.94 -14.75 -9.81
C ILE A 118 5.01 -14.84 -11.35
N ILE A 119 6.17 -14.53 -11.94
CA ILE A 119 6.37 -14.59 -13.39
C ILE A 119 6.23 -16.02 -13.88
N LEU A 120 6.91 -17.00 -13.26
CA LEU A 120 6.81 -18.40 -13.64
C LEU A 120 5.39 -18.94 -13.48
N GLY A 121 4.69 -18.58 -12.40
CA GLY A 121 3.29 -18.91 -12.20
C GLY A 121 2.40 -18.37 -13.32
N THR A 122 2.59 -17.10 -13.69
CA THR A 122 1.83 -16.45 -14.78
C THR A 122 2.11 -17.13 -16.13
N LEU A 123 3.37 -17.43 -16.44
CA LEU A 123 3.76 -18.12 -17.67
C LEU A 123 3.23 -19.56 -17.71
N ALA A 124 3.17 -20.25 -16.57
CA ALA A 124 2.57 -21.58 -16.47
C ALA A 124 1.05 -21.53 -16.67
N SER A 125 0.35 -20.56 -16.06
CA SER A 125 -1.08 -20.32 -16.31
C SER A 125 -1.37 -20.00 -17.78
N ALA A 126 -0.46 -19.29 -18.45
CA ALA A 126 -0.52 -19.02 -19.89
C ALA A 126 -0.09 -20.22 -20.77
N LYS A 127 0.23 -21.37 -20.18
CA LYS A 127 0.72 -22.60 -20.85
C LYS A 127 2.02 -22.41 -21.65
N ILE A 128 2.78 -21.35 -21.37
CA ILE A 128 4.10 -21.08 -21.97
C ILE A 128 5.16 -21.96 -21.30
N VAL A 129 5.07 -22.13 -19.97
CA VAL A 129 5.95 -23.00 -19.19
C VAL A 129 5.20 -24.25 -18.79
N SER A 130 5.77 -25.42 -19.07
CA SER A 130 5.17 -26.70 -18.68
C SER A 130 5.26 -26.93 -17.17
N ALA A 131 4.27 -27.63 -16.60
CA ALA A 131 4.28 -27.98 -15.17
C ALA A 131 5.52 -28.79 -14.77
N VAL A 132 6.02 -29.66 -15.67
CA VAL A 132 7.23 -30.47 -15.44
C VAL A 132 8.48 -29.59 -15.30
N SER A 133 8.53 -28.47 -16.03
CA SER A 133 9.66 -27.52 -15.97
C SER A 133 9.61 -26.59 -14.75
N MET A 134 8.50 -26.51 -14.01
CA MET A 134 8.34 -25.56 -12.91
C MET A 134 9.31 -25.82 -11.74
N LEU A 135 9.36 -27.05 -11.25
CA LEU A 135 10.23 -27.40 -10.12
C LEU A 135 11.72 -27.11 -10.41
N PRO A 136 12.32 -27.55 -11.53
CA PRO A 136 13.73 -27.24 -11.81
C PRO A 136 13.99 -25.73 -11.97
N LEU A 137 13.05 -24.97 -12.58
CA LEU A 137 13.18 -23.51 -12.68
C LEU A 137 13.12 -22.81 -11.33
N LEU A 138 12.24 -23.25 -10.42
CA LEU A 138 12.15 -22.72 -9.06
C LEU A 138 13.39 -23.06 -8.23
N CYS A 139 13.91 -24.29 -8.34
CA CYS A 139 15.16 -24.69 -7.71
C CYS A 139 16.33 -23.83 -8.21
N LEU A 140 16.42 -23.60 -9.52
CA LEU A 140 17.45 -22.75 -10.11
C LEU A 140 17.35 -21.30 -9.61
N ALA A 141 16.13 -20.74 -9.58
CA ALA A 141 15.88 -19.40 -9.06
C ALA A 141 16.26 -19.26 -7.58
N PHE A 142 15.91 -20.27 -6.77
CA PHE A 142 16.26 -20.31 -5.35
C PHE A 142 17.78 -20.36 -5.15
N LEU A 143 18.47 -21.30 -5.80
CA LEU A 143 19.92 -21.44 -5.71
C LEU A 143 20.64 -20.18 -6.22
N GLY A 144 20.17 -19.58 -7.32
CA GLY A 144 20.69 -18.32 -7.84
C GLY A 144 20.54 -17.17 -6.85
N CYS A 145 19.40 -17.05 -6.17
CA CYS A 145 19.18 -16.03 -5.14
C CYS A 145 20.01 -16.27 -3.88
N VAL A 146 20.21 -17.53 -3.47
CA VAL A 146 21.10 -17.90 -2.36
C VAL A 146 22.54 -17.54 -2.69
N PHE A 147 23.02 -17.93 -3.88
CA PHE A 147 24.36 -17.59 -4.35
C PHE A 147 24.56 -16.07 -4.41
N LEU A 148 23.62 -15.34 -5.04
CA LEU A 148 23.66 -13.88 -5.13
C LEU A 148 23.71 -13.24 -3.73
N ARG A 149 22.92 -13.74 -2.77
CA ARG A 149 22.92 -13.22 -1.40
C ARG A 149 24.29 -13.39 -0.73
N VAL A 150 24.89 -14.57 -0.84
CA VAL A 150 26.23 -14.84 -0.28
C VAL A 150 27.27 -13.95 -0.94
N TRP A 151 27.25 -13.87 -2.28
CA TRP A 151 28.16 -13.02 -3.04
C TRP A 151 28.05 -11.53 -2.64
N LEU A 152 26.82 -10.99 -2.54
CA LEU A 152 26.58 -9.62 -2.09
C LEU A 152 27.06 -9.35 -0.66
N LYS A 153 27.02 -10.36 0.21
CA LYS A 153 27.47 -10.22 1.60
C LYS A 153 29.00 -10.27 1.72
N GLU A 154 29.65 -11.14 0.95
CA GLU A 154 31.09 -11.41 1.09
C GLU A 154 31.99 -10.59 0.17
N LYS A 155 31.51 -10.30 -1.05
CA LYS A 155 32.35 -9.73 -2.11
C LYS A 155 32.04 -8.27 -2.38
N MET A 156 30.85 -7.80 -2.02
CA MET A 156 30.45 -6.41 -2.25
C MET A 156 30.57 -5.57 -1.00
N SER A 157 31.35 -4.48 -1.09
CA SER A 157 31.28 -3.41 -0.11
C SER A 157 29.91 -2.75 -0.16
N ALA A 158 29.31 -2.51 1.01
CA ALA A 158 27.99 -1.88 1.10
C ALA A 158 28.03 -0.39 0.68
N GLN A 159 29.19 0.27 0.80
CA GLN A 159 29.34 1.71 0.57
C GLN A 159 28.99 2.14 -0.88
N PRO A 160 29.56 1.53 -1.95
CA PRO A 160 29.14 1.82 -3.33
C PRO A 160 27.65 1.59 -3.59
N ILE A 161 27.07 0.54 -2.99
CA ILE A 161 25.66 0.20 -3.19
C ILE A 161 24.76 1.25 -2.53
N HIS A 162 25.09 1.68 -1.31
CA HIS A 162 24.35 2.75 -0.64
C HIS A 162 24.42 4.08 -1.42
N LYS A 163 25.58 4.42 -2.01
CA LYS A 163 25.69 5.59 -2.91
C LYS A 163 24.84 5.45 -4.17
N HIS A 164 24.77 4.25 -4.75
CA HIS A 164 23.89 3.97 -5.88
C HIS A 164 22.42 4.16 -5.50
N TYR A 165 22.01 3.61 -4.35
CA TYR A 165 20.67 3.81 -3.81
C TYR A 165 20.37 5.29 -3.57
N GLU A 166 21.28 6.04 -2.98
CA GLU A 166 21.12 7.48 -2.75
C GLU A 166 20.90 8.26 -4.05
N LYS A 167 21.65 7.93 -5.11
CA LYS A 167 21.50 8.55 -6.43
C LYS A 167 20.16 8.21 -7.10
N TRP A 168 19.70 6.96 -6.98
CA TRP A 168 18.56 6.43 -7.74
C TRP A 168 17.29 6.20 -6.92
N ILE A 169 17.27 6.59 -5.64
CA ILE A 169 16.15 6.34 -4.73
C ILE A 169 14.82 6.88 -5.26
N GLY A 170 14.82 8.01 -5.99
CA GLY A 170 13.62 8.54 -6.63
C GLY A 170 12.99 7.54 -7.61
N TRP A 171 13.81 6.91 -8.45
CA TRP A 171 13.34 5.92 -9.42
C TRP A 171 12.84 4.64 -8.73
N PHE A 172 13.54 4.15 -7.71
CA PHE A 172 13.06 2.99 -6.94
C PHE A 172 11.76 3.32 -6.19
N PHE A 173 11.66 4.52 -5.63
CA PHE A 173 10.47 5.00 -4.94
C PHE A 173 9.28 5.03 -5.90
N TYR A 174 9.28 5.89 -6.93
CA TYR A 174 8.12 6.01 -7.83
C TYR A 174 7.88 4.76 -8.67
N GLY A 175 8.95 4.06 -9.08
CA GLY A 175 8.84 2.80 -9.81
C GLY A 175 8.10 1.75 -8.99
N SER A 176 8.45 1.57 -7.71
CA SER A 176 7.76 0.61 -6.85
C SER A 176 6.29 0.97 -6.62
N THR A 177 5.95 2.27 -6.51
CA THR A 177 4.55 2.71 -6.33
C THR A 177 3.72 2.55 -7.58
N ILE A 178 4.30 2.77 -8.76
CA ILE A 178 3.63 2.57 -10.04
C ILE A 178 3.37 1.08 -10.27
N ILE A 179 4.39 0.22 -10.13
CA ILE A 179 4.23 -1.24 -10.31
C ILE A 179 3.22 -1.79 -9.29
N PHE A 180 3.23 -1.28 -8.05
CA PHE A 180 2.21 -1.60 -7.06
C PHE A 180 0.80 -1.22 -7.51
N GLY A 181 0.59 -0.08 -8.16
CA GLY A 181 -0.71 0.23 -8.76
C GLY A 181 -1.05 -0.74 -9.89
N LEU A 182 -0.12 -0.96 -10.81
CA LEU A 182 -0.33 -1.77 -12.02
C LEU A 182 -0.70 -3.24 -11.71
N ILE A 183 -0.20 -3.82 -10.61
CA ILE A 183 -0.57 -5.20 -10.23
C ILE A 183 -2.07 -5.36 -9.90
N HIS A 184 -2.77 -4.24 -9.67
CA HIS A 184 -4.21 -4.23 -9.39
C HIS A 184 -5.09 -4.09 -10.63
N ILE A 185 -4.52 -3.94 -11.83
CA ILE A 185 -5.29 -3.90 -13.09
C ILE A 185 -6.25 -5.10 -13.21
N PRO A 186 -5.85 -6.35 -12.90
CA PRO A 186 -6.75 -7.50 -13.00
C PRO A 186 -8.02 -7.43 -12.12
N ASN A 187 -8.09 -6.53 -11.13
CA ASN A 187 -9.29 -6.33 -10.33
C ASN A 187 -10.44 -5.70 -11.13
N TYR A 188 -10.11 -5.08 -12.26
CA TYR A 188 -11.06 -4.51 -13.20
C TYR A 188 -11.21 -5.51 -14.35
N GLN A 189 -12.28 -6.31 -14.33
CA GLN A 189 -12.61 -7.21 -15.43
C GLN A 189 -13.11 -6.38 -16.61
N LEU A 190 -12.17 -5.89 -17.40
CA LEU A 190 -12.48 -5.06 -18.54
C LEU A 190 -12.40 -5.91 -19.80
N ILE A 191 -13.57 -6.19 -20.38
CA ILE A 191 -13.75 -7.09 -21.52
C ILE A 191 -13.44 -6.37 -22.86
N ASN A 192 -13.00 -5.10 -22.83
CA ASN A 192 -12.81 -4.24 -24.00
C ASN A 192 -11.48 -3.47 -24.01
N ASP A 193 -10.88 -3.34 -25.22
CA ASP A 193 -9.59 -2.68 -25.46
C ASP A 193 -9.51 -1.23 -24.93
N SER A 194 -10.66 -0.54 -24.90
CA SER A 194 -10.81 0.83 -24.37
C SER A 194 -10.44 0.97 -22.89
N ALA A 195 -10.43 -0.13 -22.16
CA ALA A 195 -10.23 -0.11 -20.74
C ALA A 195 -8.77 -0.29 -20.30
N LEU A 196 -7.95 -0.87 -21.16
CA LEU A 196 -6.50 -0.85 -20.97
C LEU A 196 -5.96 0.59 -21.05
N LEU A 197 -6.58 1.44 -21.87
CA LEU A 197 -6.27 2.88 -21.94
C LEU A 197 -6.63 3.62 -20.64
N LEU A 198 -7.67 3.18 -19.93
CA LEU A 198 -8.09 3.74 -18.65
C LEU A 198 -7.37 3.10 -17.46
N ALA A 199 -6.66 1.99 -17.65
CA ALA A 199 -5.98 1.27 -16.57
C ALA A 199 -5.09 2.18 -15.69
N PRO A 200 -4.30 3.14 -16.23
CA PRO A 200 -3.54 4.07 -15.38
C PRO A 200 -4.43 4.90 -14.45
N LEU A 201 -5.59 5.36 -14.92
CA LEU A 201 -6.55 6.11 -14.12
C LEU A 201 -7.21 5.21 -13.06
N LEU A 202 -7.61 3.99 -13.45
CA LEU A 202 -8.27 3.03 -12.56
C LEU A 202 -7.39 2.63 -11.38
N VAL A 203 -6.07 2.47 -11.60
CA VAL A 203 -5.14 2.11 -10.52
C VAL A 203 -4.53 3.29 -9.79
N THR A 204 -4.92 4.52 -10.12
CA THR A 204 -4.36 5.72 -9.46
C THR A 204 -4.59 5.74 -7.94
N PRO A 205 -5.75 5.31 -7.37
CA PRO A 205 -5.90 5.14 -5.92
C PRO A 205 -4.79 4.29 -5.29
N GLN A 206 -4.45 3.17 -5.95
CA GLN A 206 -3.44 2.21 -5.51
C GLN A 206 -2.03 2.79 -5.65
N VAL A 207 -1.74 3.52 -6.74
CA VAL A 207 -0.45 4.25 -6.88
C VAL A 207 -0.27 5.26 -5.74
N LEU A 208 -1.30 6.05 -5.44
CA LEU A 208 -1.25 7.04 -4.36
C LEU A 208 -1.06 6.38 -2.99
N LEU A 209 -1.79 5.30 -2.68
CA LEU A 209 -1.56 4.51 -1.46
C LEU A 209 -0.13 3.95 -1.42
N GLY A 210 0.38 3.49 -2.56
CA GLY A 210 1.76 3.04 -2.68
C GLY A 210 2.77 4.11 -2.29
N VAL A 211 2.55 5.36 -2.66
CA VAL A 211 3.38 6.53 -2.25
C VAL A 211 3.40 6.69 -0.74
N PHE A 212 2.25 6.58 -0.08
CA PHE A 212 2.18 6.64 1.39
C PHE A 212 2.90 5.46 2.04
N PHE A 213 2.66 4.23 1.60
CA PHE A 213 3.32 3.04 2.15
C PHE A 213 4.84 3.07 1.95
N ALA A 214 5.31 3.50 0.77
CA ALA A 214 6.73 3.65 0.49
C ALA A 214 7.39 4.74 1.36
N PHE A 215 6.68 5.84 1.64
CA PHE A 215 7.14 6.85 2.60
C PHE A 215 7.24 6.26 4.01
N VAL A 216 6.19 5.56 4.46
CA VAL A 216 6.18 4.90 5.77
C VAL A 216 7.34 3.90 5.89
N ARG A 217 7.60 3.10 4.86
CA ARG A 217 8.72 2.17 4.78
C ARG A 217 10.08 2.87 4.97
N LEU A 218 10.32 3.95 4.25
CA LEU A 218 11.61 4.63 4.23
C LEU A 218 11.85 5.43 5.51
N ARG A 219 10.79 6.00 6.11
CA ARG A 219 10.88 6.91 7.27
C ARG A 219 10.63 6.25 8.62
N TYR A 220 9.79 5.21 8.68
CA TYR A 220 9.37 4.57 9.92
C TYR A 220 9.78 3.09 9.98
N GLY A 221 9.88 2.40 8.84
CA GLY A 221 10.40 1.03 8.76
C GLY A 221 9.43 0.03 8.13
N PHE A 222 9.87 -1.23 8.01
CA PHE A 222 9.13 -2.28 7.29
C PHE A 222 7.78 -2.59 7.94
N TRP A 223 7.79 -2.92 9.23
CA TRP A 223 6.58 -3.34 9.95
C TRP A 223 5.53 -2.23 10.04
N TRP A 224 5.95 -0.96 10.15
CA TRP A 224 5.02 0.16 10.06
C TRP A 224 4.33 0.24 8.68
N GLY A 225 5.04 -0.08 7.60
CA GLY A 225 4.45 -0.24 6.26
C GLY A 225 3.40 -1.35 6.25
N VAL A 226 3.76 -2.55 6.71
CA VAL A 226 2.86 -3.72 6.81
C VAL A 226 1.62 -3.40 7.63
N PHE A 227 1.77 -2.80 8.82
CA PHE A 227 0.63 -2.47 9.67
C PHE A 227 -0.27 -1.41 9.05
N THR A 228 0.29 -0.38 8.41
CA THR A 228 -0.52 0.66 7.76
C THR A 228 -1.29 0.08 6.57
N HIS A 229 -0.67 -0.83 5.83
CA HIS A 229 -1.29 -1.52 4.70
C HIS A 229 -2.39 -2.50 5.15
N ALA A 230 -2.11 -3.34 6.14
CA ALA A 230 -3.12 -4.22 6.73
C ALA A 230 -4.27 -3.43 7.36
N PHE A 231 -3.98 -2.29 8.00
CA PHE A 231 -5.01 -1.38 8.53
C PHE A 231 -5.87 -0.81 7.42
N HIS A 232 -5.28 -0.38 6.30
CA HIS A 232 -6.02 0.10 5.13
C HIS A 232 -6.98 -0.97 4.58
N ASN A 233 -6.47 -2.18 4.36
CA ASN A 233 -7.28 -3.28 3.84
C ASN A 233 -8.35 -3.71 4.86
N GLY A 234 -8.01 -3.78 6.14
CA GLY A 234 -8.96 -4.07 7.22
C GLY A 234 -10.07 -3.02 7.31
N LEU A 235 -9.75 -1.74 7.11
CA LEU A 235 -10.74 -0.68 7.10
C LEU A 235 -11.66 -0.80 5.88
N LEU A 236 -11.14 -0.95 4.66
CA LEU A 236 -11.99 -0.94 3.46
C LEU A 236 -12.66 -2.29 3.20
N VAL A 237 -11.88 -3.37 3.14
CA VAL A 237 -12.39 -4.73 2.87
C VAL A 237 -13.18 -5.24 4.07
N GLY A 238 -12.69 -5.04 5.29
CA GLY A 238 -13.40 -5.47 6.50
C GLY A 238 -14.77 -4.81 6.64
N GLN A 239 -14.88 -3.49 6.38
CA GLN A 239 -16.17 -2.81 6.40
C GLN A 239 -17.13 -3.32 5.31
N MET A 240 -16.64 -3.54 4.10
CA MET A 240 -17.45 -4.09 3.00
C MET A 240 -17.99 -5.49 3.35
N LEU A 241 -17.16 -6.35 3.93
CA LEU A 241 -17.56 -7.70 4.37
C LEU A 241 -18.57 -7.64 5.51
N LEU A 242 -18.35 -6.78 6.51
CA LEU A 242 -19.30 -6.55 7.60
C LEU A 242 -20.66 -6.10 7.06
N TYR A 243 -20.68 -5.13 6.15
CA TYR A 243 -21.92 -4.66 5.52
C TYR A 243 -22.67 -5.81 4.82
N ARG A 244 -21.96 -6.64 4.06
CA ARG A 244 -22.56 -7.81 3.41
C ARG A 244 -23.16 -8.80 4.41
N MET A 245 -22.42 -9.15 5.46
CA MET A 245 -22.89 -10.08 6.51
C MET A 245 -24.18 -9.59 7.18
N PHE A 246 -24.34 -8.28 7.38
CA PHE A 246 -25.58 -7.73 7.94
C PHE A 246 -26.73 -7.68 6.91
N SER A 247 -26.42 -7.56 5.62
CA SER A 247 -27.44 -7.52 4.56
C SER A 247 -28.01 -8.90 4.17
N SER A 248 -27.22 -9.98 4.28
CA SER A 248 -27.60 -11.34 3.85
C SER A 248 -28.53 -12.10 4.81
N THR A 249 -28.71 -11.63 6.05
CA THR A 249 -29.44 -12.35 7.12
C THR A 249 -30.97 -12.14 7.06
N SER A 250 -31.52 -11.83 5.89
CA SER A 250 -32.92 -11.38 5.71
C SER A 250 -33.93 -12.48 5.34
N THR A 251 -33.59 -13.76 5.54
CA THR A 251 -34.49 -14.90 5.27
C THR A 251 -34.90 -15.67 6.53
N SER A 252 -35.75 -15.09 7.40
CA SER A 252 -36.67 -15.85 8.27
C SER A 252 -37.65 -14.97 9.08
N THR A 253 -38.93 -15.14 8.79
CA THR A 253 -40.19 -15.05 9.61
C THR A 253 -40.39 -14.18 10.86
N GLU A 254 -39.46 -13.33 11.31
CA GLU A 254 -39.72 -12.23 12.29
C GLU A 254 -39.44 -10.86 11.65
N VAL A 255 -40.17 -10.57 10.57
CA VAL A 255 -39.80 -9.56 9.57
C VAL A 255 -39.75 -8.14 10.14
N ASP A 256 -40.62 -7.73 11.08
CA ASP A 256 -40.72 -6.30 11.45
C ASP A 256 -39.71 -5.85 12.52
N LYS A 257 -39.51 -6.63 13.59
CA LYS A 257 -38.56 -6.27 14.67
C LYS A 257 -37.11 -6.43 14.25
N ILE A 258 -36.79 -7.47 13.47
CA ILE A 258 -35.46 -7.70 12.92
C ILE A 258 -35.10 -6.58 11.93
N THR A 259 -36.05 -6.13 11.10
CA THR A 259 -35.84 -5.03 10.15
C THR A 259 -35.57 -3.69 10.82
N ILE A 260 -36.25 -3.36 11.94
CA ILE A 260 -36.00 -2.10 12.67
C ILE A 260 -34.59 -2.08 13.27
N ASN A 261 -34.16 -3.16 13.92
CA ASN A 261 -32.83 -3.25 14.53
C ASN A 261 -31.72 -3.20 13.45
N GLN A 262 -31.91 -3.86 12.31
CA GLN A 262 -30.96 -3.80 11.19
C GLN A 262 -30.85 -2.40 10.60
N LYS A 263 -31.98 -1.71 10.35
CA LYS A 263 -31.98 -0.32 9.88
C LYS A 263 -31.25 0.61 10.87
N LEU A 264 -31.50 0.44 12.17
CA LEU A 264 -30.82 1.22 13.20
C LEU A 264 -29.30 0.95 13.21
N ILE A 265 -28.86 -0.31 13.11
CA ILE A 265 -27.44 -0.68 13.01
C ILE A 265 -26.80 -0.04 11.77
N THR A 266 -27.45 -0.10 10.60
CA THR A 266 -26.95 0.53 9.37
C THR A 266 -26.84 2.04 9.51
N VAL A 267 -27.81 2.70 10.15
CA VAL A 267 -27.75 4.15 10.40
C VAL A 267 -26.60 4.50 11.36
N ILE A 268 -26.47 3.80 12.49
CA ILE A 268 -25.37 4.02 13.45
C ILE A 268 -24.02 3.80 12.78
N PHE A 269 -23.89 2.74 11.99
CA PHE A 269 -22.69 2.45 11.22
C PHE A 269 -22.38 3.56 10.22
N SER A 270 -23.38 4.05 9.47
CA SER A 270 -23.19 5.14 8.50
C SER A 270 -22.77 6.44 9.19
N LEU A 271 -23.40 6.78 10.31
CA LEU A 271 -23.05 7.96 11.10
C LEU A 271 -21.63 7.85 11.68
N SER A 272 -21.20 6.67 12.11
CA SER A 272 -19.83 6.47 12.61
C SER A 272 -18.79 6.62 11.50
N GLN A 273 -19.07 6.17 10.28
CA GLN A 273 -18.19 6.41 9.12
C GLN A 273 -18.10 7.90 8.78
N ILE A 274 -19.23 8.62 8.77
CA ILE A 274 -19.25 10.07 8.54
C ILE A 274 -18.42 10.78 9.62
N ALA A 275 -18.62 10.44 10.90
CA ALA A 275 -17.84 11.01 11.99
C ALA A 275 -16.33 10.72 11.85
N PHE A 276 -15.96 9.50 11.43
CA PHE A 276 -14.58 9.12 11.17
C PHE A 276 -13.95 9.92 10.02
N LEU A 277 -14.69 10.13 8.92
CA LEU A 277 -14.22 10.94 7.78
C LEU A 277 -14.08 12.42 8.16
N LEU A 278 -15.02 12.97 8.95
CA LEU A 278 -14.92 14.33 9.48
C LEU A 278 -13.71 14.49 10.40
N LEU A 279 -13.42 13.49 11.24
CA LEU A 279 -12.21 13.48 12.07
C LEU A 279 -10.94 13.47 11.21
N CYS A 280 -10.90 12.65 10.15
CA CYS A 280 -9.79 12.62 9.21
C CYS A 280 -9.59 13.98 8.52
N LEU A 281 -10.68 14.62 8.06
CA LEU A 281 -10.64 15.96 7.48
C LEU A 281 -10.11 17.00 8.48
N PHE A 282 -10.60 16.98 9.73
CA PHE A 282 -10.12 17.85 10.79
C PHE A 282 -8.61 17.68 11.03
N ILE A 283 -8.12 16.44 11.09
CA ILE A 283 -6.69 16.13 11.24
C ILE A 283 -5.88 16.72 10.08
N VAL A 284 -6.36 16.57 8.83
CA VAL A 284 -5.69 17.10 7.63
C VAL A 284 -5.68 18.62 7.64
N VAL A 285 -6.78 19.28 8.01
CA VAL A 285 -6.84 20.74 8.16
C VAL A 285 -5.79 21.22 9.17
N ARG A 286 -5.67 20.55 10.33
CA ARG A 286 -4.61 20.87 11.30
C ARG A 286 -3.20 20.68 10.74
N MET A 287 -2.96 19.62 9.97
CA MET A 287 -1.67 19.39 9.29
C MET A 287 -1.34 20.53 8.31
N VAL A 288 -2.33 21.03 7.57
CA VAL A 288 -2.16 22.17 6.65
C VAL A 288 -1.83 23.45 7.43
N HIS A 289 -2.50 23.72 8.55
CA HIS A 289 -2.17 24.86 9.40
C HIS A 289 -0.74 24.80 9.95
N GLU A 290 -0.31 23.64 10.47
CA GLU A 290 1.06 23.41 10.94
C GLU A 290 2.09 23.65 9.84
N TRP A 291 1.79 23.21 8.61
CA TRP A 291 2.67 23.39 7.46
C TRP A 291 2.75 24.85 6.98
N ARG A 292 1.65 25.58 7.01
CA ARG A 292 1.65 27.02 6.69
C ARG A 292 2.44 27.82 7.73
N ALA A 293 2.28 27.50 9.02
CA ALA A 293 3.03 28.13 10.10
C ALA A 293 4.55 27.89 9.96
N GLU A 294 4.97 26.68 9.58
CA GLU A 294 6.37 26.37 9.25
C GLU A 294 6.93 27.28 8.14
N GLY A 295 6.14 27.55 7.09
CA GLY A 295 6.54 28.42 5.99
C GLY A 295 6.76 29.87 6.41
N GLN A 296 5.89 30.39 7.30
CA GLN A 296 6.00 31.76 7.83
C GLN A 296 7.24 31.94 8.70
N VAL A 297 7.56 30.96 9.56
CA VAL A 297 8.78 30.99 10.38
C VAL A 297 10.03 30.98 9.52
N SER A 298 10.03 30.17 8.45
CA SER A 298 11.18 30.06 7.53
C SER A 298 11.47 31.38 6.79
N GLN A 299 10.40 32.11 6.40
CA GLN A 299 10.51 33.43 5.76
C GLN A 299 10.93 34.54 6.72
N ALA A 300 10.56 34.45 8.01
CA ALA A 300 10.96 35.43 9.01
C ALA A 300 12.43 35.29 9.44
N SER A 301 13.03 34.11 9.20
CA SER A 301 14.43 33.80 9.53
C SER A 301 15.43 33.98 8.38
N SER A 302 14.95 34.31 7.17
CA SER A 302 15.74 34.54 5.95
C SER A 302 15.88 36.01 5.63
#